data_AF-A0A926TAX9-F1
#
_entry.id   AF-A0A926TAX9-F1
#
_cell.length_a   1.000
_cell.length_b   1.000
_cell.length_c   1.000
_cell.angle_alpha   90.00
_cell.angle_beta   90.00
_cell.angle_gamma   90.00
#
_symmetry.space_group_name_H-M   'P 1'
#
loop_
_entity.id
_entity.type
_entity.pdbx_description
1 polymer ?
#
loop_
_entity_poly.entity_id
_entity_poly.type
_entity_poly.pdbx_seq_one_letter_code
_entity_poly.pdbx_strand_id
1 'polypeptide(L)'
;MGQAGKALRQVLETYSISQSSLATALGVDRPIVFRWFHEHTDPTAETVAGIVEVLREINTDAAESFIRLYLGGFSQSIETVSTSERQLPPSEDVNVAFLSGIFNKTTNSYKYLFFISILDILERRKFSISSPISFREIIIEMLFNALYPHIYFKLSFGKQDEITKEIDKLIIRLGELKAKLTEEDRRDLHKKLENQDIDVMRFRRFVPFLLIRPFFEQELRNIDPSERRQPGQTEQHIIRLANSKFDGYKPLYCFDSDEYKRCKSIILHPSWVSYLKTNYSIVRSWASWHWLQYMQERNPTTPAIVNKLFPPQERRLLNEQKIWWKEVFAHKEAHTEIRCIYSDELVDPQKFSLDHYIPWSFVGHDLPWNLIPTLPKVNSSKSNNLPSVEYFDKFVSLQHLGLTTLHKQLKKINRKKWNDQIDSFVSELKLSDEELLDKEKLRSAYESAITPQIALAINRGFTPNWVYMQNQQMDLISV
;
A
#
# COMPACT_ATOMS: atom_id res chain seq x y z
N MET A 1 -13.95 10.59 -15.24
CA MET A 1 -13.55 11.91 -14.71
C MET A 1 -12.85 11.71 -13.39
N GLY A 2 -11.53 11.67 -13.48
CA GLY A 2 -10.62 11.44 -12.37
C GLY A 2 -10.61 12.60 -11.38
N GLN A 3 -10.02 12.30 -10.24
CA GLN A 3 -10.01 13.18 -9.08
C GLN A 3 -9.04 14.36 -9.28
N ALA A 4 -8.08 14.25 -10.20
CA ALA A 4 -7.04 15.26 -10.42
C ALA A 4 -7.55 16.48 -11.18
N GLY A 5 -8.28 16.30 -12.28
CA GLY A 5 -8.85 17.40 -13.06
C GLY A 5 -9.84 18.22 -12.25
N LYS A 6 -10.68 17.55 -11.44
CA LYS A 6 -11.61 18.18 -10.49
C LYS A 6 -10.89 18.99 -9.43
N ALA A 7 -9.89 18.39 -8.78
CA ALA A 7 -9.05 19.05 -7.80
C ALA A 7 -8.34 20.27 -8.43
N LEU A 8 -7.81 20.10 -9.64
CA LEU A 8 -7.05 21.14 -10.33
C LEU A 8 -7.94 22.33 -10.65
N ARG A 9 -9.11 22.08 -11.26
CA ARG A 9 -10.09 23.11 -11.58
C ARG A 9 -10.48 23.92 -10.36
N GLN A 10 -10.87 23.23 -9.30
CA GLN A 10 -11.31 23.86 -8.06
C GLN A 10 -10.20 24.69 -7.42
N VAL A 11 -8.95 24.22 -7.44
CA VAL A 11 -7.81 24.97 -6.92
C VAL A 11 -7.49 26.19 -7.78
N LEU A 12 -7.42 26.04 -9.10
CA LEU A 12 -7.12 27.17 -9.99
C LEU A 12 -8.19 28.27 -9.89
N GLU A 13 -9.47 27.90 -9.75
CA GLU A 13 -10.57 28.84 -9.49
C GLU A 13 -10.46 29.48 -8.08
N THR A 14 -10.23 28.69 -7.03
CA THR A 14 -10.19 29.18 -5.64
C THR A 14 -9.04 30.15 -5.39
N TYR A 15 -7.87 29.87 -5.95
CA TYR A 15 -6.65 30.67 -5.75
C TYR A 15 -6.39 31.67 -6.88
N SER A 16 -7.35 31.83 -7.80
CA SER A 16 -7.24 32.74 -8.96
C SER A 16 -5.97 32.53 -9.81
N ILE A 17 -5.52 31.27 -9.91
CA ILE A 17 -4.34 30.90 -10.71
C ILE A 17 -4.79 30.65 -12.15
N SER A 18 -4.24 31.42 -13.10
CA SER A 18 -4.58 31.23 -14.51
C SER A 18 -4.02 29.92 -15.08
N GLN A 19 -4.78 29.27 -15.95
CA GLN A 19 -4.33 28.07 -16.68
C GLN A 19 -3.02 28.32 -17.45
N SER A 20 -2.81 29.53 -17.95
CA SER A 20 -1.58 29.92 -18.65
C SER A 20 -0.36 29.95 -17.72
N SER A 21 -0.54 30.43 -16.48
CA SER A 21 0.55 30.47 -15.48
C SER A 21 1.01 29.05 -15.13
N LEU A 22 0.06 28.16 -14.88
CA LEU A 22 0.34 26.76 -14.59
C LEU A 22 1.00 26.05 -15.78
N ALA A 23 0.53 26.30 -17.00
CA ALA A 23 1.09 25.68 -18.21
C ALA A 23 2.56 26.06 -18.43
N THR A 24 2.89 27.36 -18.31
CA THR A 24 4.26 27.86 -18.43
C THR A 24 5.18 27.25 -17.39
N ALA A 25 4.74 27.19 -16.13
CA ALA A 25 5.57 26.69 -15.04
C ALA A 25 5.75 25.16 -15.07
N LEU A 26 4.81 24.41 -15.64
CA LEU A 26 4.93 22.97 -15.90
C LEU A 26 5.73 22.64 -17.17
N GLY A 27 6.07 23.63 -18.00
CA GLY A 27 6.70 23.40 -19.30
C GLY A 27 5.79 22.64 -20.28
N VAL A 28 4.47 22.81 -20.19
CA VAL A 28 3.48 22.15 -21.05
C VAL A 28 2.65 23.18 -21.82
N ASP A 29 2.12 22.80 -22.98
CA ASP A 29 1.27 23.70 -23.78
C ASP A 29 -0.06 24.01 -23.07
N ARG A 30 -0.50 25.27 -23.15
CA ARG A 30 -1.77 25.75 -22.53
C ARG A 30 -3.00 24.87 -22.84
N PRO A 31 -3.19 24.31 -24.05
CA PRO A 31 -4.31 23.39 -24.33
C PRO A 31 -4.31 22.13 -23.46
N ILE A 32 -3.16 21.68 -22.96
CA ILE A 32 -3.05 20.53 -22.05
C ILE A 32 -3.68 20.87 -20.69
N VAL A 33 -3.29 22.01 -20.10
CA VAL A 33 -3.87 22.48 -18.83
C VAL A 33 -5.35 22.84 -18.99
N PHE A 34 -5.74 23.41 -20.13
CA PHE A 34 -7.15 23.68 -20.44
C PHE A 34 -7.99 22.39 -20.40
N ARG A 35 -7.46 21.29 -20.96
CA ARG A 35 -8.15 19.99 -20.92
C ARG A 35 -8.23 19.43 -19.50
N TRP A 36 -7.21 19.60 -18.67
CA TRP A 36 -7.28 19.21 -17.24
C TRP A 36 -8.29 20.05 -16.47
N PHE A 37 -8.27 21.37 -16.65
CA PHE A 37 -9.14 22.31 -15.96
C PHE A 37 -10.62 22.13 -16.32
N HIS A 38 -10.95 21.89 -17.59
CA HIS A 38 -12.31 21.59 -18.01
C HIS A 38 -12.67 20.11 -17.87
N GLU A 39 -11.81 19.34 -17.18
CA GLU A 39 -12.02 17.92 -16.87
C GLU A 39 -12.30 17.09 -18.14
N HIS A 40 -11.68 17.50 -19.26
CA HIS A 40 -11.69 16.77 -20.53
C HIS A 40 -10.72 15.59 -20.51
N THR A 41 -9.63 15.68 -19.73
CA THR A 41 -8.64 14.64 -19.45
C THR A 41 -8.10 14.84 -18.03
N ASP A 42 -7.55 13.82 -17.39
CA ASP A 42 -6.83 13.97 -16.12
C ASP A 42 -5.31 13.97 -16.34
N PRO A 43 -4.52 14.67 -15.52
CA PRO A 43 -3.08 14.53 -15.51
C PRO A 43 -2.66 13.12 -15.01
N THR A 44 -1.59 12.57 -15.58
CA THR A 44 -0.99 11.29 -15.15
C THR A 44 -0.45 11.38 -13.72
N ALA A 45 -0.13 10.25 -13.07
CA ALA A 45 0.40 10.26 -11.70
C ALA A 45 1.71 11.04 -11.58
N GLU A 46 2.61 10.91 -12.57
CA GLU A 46 3.84 11.68 -12.68
C GLU A 46 3.56 13.18 -12.89
N THR A 47 2.58 13.49 -13.74
CA THR A 47 2.16 14.88 -13.98
C THR A 47 1.48 15.50 -12.76
N VAL A 48 0.74 14.73 -11.97
CA VAL A 48 0.14 15.18 -10.70
C VAL A 48 1.22 15.57 -9.71
N ALA A 49 2.30 14.78 -9.60
CA ALA A 49 3.45 15.15 -8.77
C ALA A 49 4.08 16.47 -9.25
N GLY A 50 4.26 16.64 -10.56
CA GLY A 50 4.75 17.89 -11.15
C GLY A 50 3.80 19.09 -10.91
N ILE A 51 2.48 18.89 -11.01
CA ILE A 51 1.47 19.92 -10.71
C ILE A 51 1.58 20.35 -9.25
N VAL A 52 1.77 19.41 -8.32
CA VAL A 52 1.97 19.72 -6.90
C VAL A 52 3.22 20.56 -6.67
N GLU A 53 4.34 20.20 -7.31
CA GLU A 53 5.60 20.95 -7.18
C GLU A 53 5.46 22.37 -7.73
N VAL A 54 4.91 22.52 -8.93
CA VAL A 54 4.71 23.83 -9.57
C VAL A 54 3.70 24.68 -8.81
N LEU A 55 2.58 24.10 -8.36
CA LEU A 55 1.63 24.84 -7.53
C LEU A 55 2.29 25.28 -6.23
N ARG A 56 3.21 24.50 -5.64
CA ARG A 56 3.90 24.88 -4.40
C ARG A 56 4.81 26.08 -4.61
N GLU A 57 5.39 26.25 -5.80
CA GLU A 57 6.16 27.42 -6.18
C GLU A 57 5.28 28.65 -6.47
N ILE A 58 4.10 28.45 -7.07
CA ILE A 58 3.16 29.55 -7.40
C ILE A 58 2.40 30.03 -6.15
N ASN A 59 1.84 29.09 -5.38
CA ASN A 59 1.06 29.32 -4.17
C ASN A 59 0.97 28.03 -3.34
N THR A 60 1.66 28.01 -2.19
CA THR A 60 1.75 26.85 -1.29
C THR A 60 0.37 26.31 -0.88
N ASP A 61 -0.58 27.19 -0.55
CA ASP A 61 -1.93 26.80 -0.12
C ASP A 61 -2.74 26.17 -1.27
N ALA A 62 -2.49 26.60 -2.51
CA ALA A 62 -3.08 26.01 -3.71
C ALA A 62 -2.59 24.57 -3.92
N ALA A 63 -1.30 24.31 -3.71
CA ALA A 63 -0.75 22.95 -3.78
C ALA A 63 -1.34 22.02 -2.71
N GLU A 64 -1.47 22.50 -1.48
CA GLU A 64 -2.07 21.75 -0.38
C GLU A 64 -3.54 21.44 -0.62
N SER A 65 -4.30 22.44 -1.08
CA SER A 65 -5.69 22.25 -1.49
C SER A 65 -5.80 21.26 -2.66
N PHE A 66 -4.84 21.27 -3.59
CA PHE A 66 -4.83 20.37 -4.73
C PHE A 66 -4.58 18.94 -4.27
N ILE A 67 -3.61 18.70 -3.39
CA ILE A 67 -3.33 17.39 -2.78
C ILE A 67 -4.57 16.89 -2.02
N ARG A 68 -5.16 17.73 -1.15
CA ARG A 68 -6.33 17.38 -0.35
C ARG A 68 -7.51 16.97 -1.22
N LEU A 69 -7.81 17.77 -2.25
CA LEU A 69 -8.90 17.50 -3.17
C LEU A 69 -8.59 16.28 -4.06
N TYR A 70 -7.34 16.11 -4.51
CA TYR A 70 -6.92 14.99 -5.36
C TYR A 70 -6.98 13.64 -4.65
N LEU A 71 -6.71 13.60 -3.35
CA LEU A 71 -6.80 12.38 -2.54
C LEU A 71 -8.25 12.04 -2.11
N GLY A 72 -9.22 12.90 -2.43
CA GLY A 72 -10.67 12.64 -2.44
C GLY A 72 -11.23 11.70 -1.38
N GLY A 73 -11.72 12.25 -0.25
CA GLY A 73 -12.66 11.55 0.64
C GLY A 73 -12.08 10.61 1.69
N PHE A 74 -10.76 10.45 1.78
CA PHE A 74 -10.09 9.79 2.92
C PHE A 74 -9.94 10.71 4.16
N SER A 75 -10.67 11.84 4.19
CA SER A 75 -10.35 12.94 5.08
C SER A 75 -11.62 13.61 5.63
N GLN A 76 -12.09 13.09 6.76
CA GLN A 76 -12.62 13.94 7.84
C GLN A 76 -11.56 14.15 8.94
N SER A 77 -10.29 13.86 8.68
CA SER A 77 -9.21 14.00 9.67
C SER A 77 -7.84 14.38 9.08
N ILE A 78 -7.84 14.98 7.89
CA ILE A 78 -6.63 15.58 7.30
C ILE A 78 -6.94 17.04 6.98
N GLU A 79 -7.03 17.85 8.03
CA GLU A 79 -6.91 19.30 7.93
C GLU A 79 -5.47 19.71 8.25
N THR A 80 -4.99 20.69 7.48
CA THR A 80 -3.75 21.49 7.63
C THR A 80 -2.42 20.77 7.46
N VAL A 81 -1.89 20.73 6.23
CA VAL A 81 -0.53 20.28 5.92
C VAL A 81 0.30 21.41 5.33
N SER A 82 0.57 22.44 6.14
CA SER A 82 1.58 23.44 5.76
C SER A 82 2.96 22.79 5.73
N THR A 83 3.88 23.34 4.94
CA THR A 83 5.30 22.93 4.79
C THR A 83 6.15 22.87 6.09
N SER A 84 5.51 22.96 7.27
CA SER A 84 6.00 22.53 8.59
C SER A 84 5.87 21.02 8.88
N GLU A 85 5.16 20.26 8.03
CA GLU A 85 4.75 18.86 8.25
C GLU A 85 5.82 17.76 8.10
N ARG A 86 7.02 17.99 8.63
CA ARG A 86 7.87 16.87 9.11
C ARG A 86 7.91 16.79 10.62
N GLN A 87 7.19 17.69 11.30
CA GLN A 87 7.21 17.81 12.74
C GLN A 87 5.87 17.38 13.30
N LEU A 88 5.94 16.51 14.30
CA LEU A 88 4.79 16.12 15.09
C LEU A 88 4.23 17.38 15.81
N PRO A 89 2.91 17.47 16.06
CA PRO A 89 2.31 18.64 16.70
C PRO A 89 3.02 18.99 18.01
N PRO A 90 3.34 20.26 18.29
CA PRO A 90 4.04 20.62 19.53
C PRO A 90 3.17 20.32 20.76
N SER A 91 3.81 20.21 21.92
CA SER A 91 3.13 20.06 23.20
C SER A 91 3.91 20.78 24.29
N GLU A 92 3.19 21.45 25.19
CA GLU A 92 3.78 22.03 26.41
C GLU A 92 3.98 20.98 27.51
N ASP A 93 3.28 19.83 27.43
CA ASP A 93 3.28 18.80 28.48
C ASP A 93 4.34 17.71 28.24
N VAL A 94 4.66 17.43 26.97
CA VAL A 94 5.65 16.42 26.58
C VAL A 94 6.65 16.96 25.56
N ASN A 95 7.89 16.47 25.64
CA ASN A 95 8.93 16.86 24.69
C ASN A 95 8.84 16.05 23.38
N VAL A 96 8.13 16.63 22.41
CA VAL A 96 7.85 16.03 21.10
C VAL A 96 9.12 15.78 20.27
N ALA A 97 10.19 16.56 20.48
CA ALA A 97 11.45 16.37 19.77
C ALA A 97 12.08 15.00 20.05
N PHE A 98 11.89 14.44 21.25
CA PHE A 98 12.35 13.08 21.57
C PHE A 98 11.56 12.02 20.81
N LEU A 99 10.24 12.19 20.70
CA LEU A 99 9.40 11.29 19.93
C LEU A 99 9.76 11.32 18.44
N SER A 100 10.02 12.49 17.88
CA SER A 100 10.47 12.61 16.48
C SER A 100 11.78 11.88 16.19
N GLY A 101 12.60 11.62 17.22
CA GLY A 101 13.89 10.95 17.08
C GLY A 101 13.88 9.42 17.17
N ILE A 102 12.75 8.77 17.47
CA ILE A 102 12.71 7.30 17.73
C ILE A 102 13.14 6.45 16.53
N PHE A 103 13.00 6.98 15.32
CA PHE A 103 13.39 6.34 14.06
C PHE A 103 14.74 6.79 13.49
N ASN A 104 15.49 7.66 14.17
CA ASN A 104 16.80 8.16 13.67
C ASN A 104 17.85 7.06 13.47
N LYS A 105 17.71 5.93 14.17
CA LYS A 105 18.60 4.77 14.06
C LYS A 105 17.77 3.51 13.92
N THR A 106 17.61 3.04 12.69
CA THR A 106 16.88 1.83 12.30
C THR A 106 17.75 0.98 11.38
N THR A 107 17.65 -0.34 11.52
CA THR A 107 18.35 -1.32 10.67
C THR A 107 17.36 -2.33 10.07
N ASN A 108 16.32 -2.67 10.84
CA ASN A 108 15.22 -3.54 10.47
C ASN A 108 13.87 -2.85 10.73
N SER A 109 12.77 -3.53 10.38
CA SER A 109 11.40 -3.00 10.48
C SER A 109 10.90 -2.78 11.92
N TYR A 110 11.59 -3.34 12.92
CA TYR A 110 10.97 -3.61 14.21
C TYR A 110 10.57 -2.35 14.96
N LYS A 111 11.35 -1.26 14.90
CA LYS A 111 10.96 0.00 15.56
C LYS A 111 9.68 0.59 14.97
N TYR A 112 9.56 0.59 13.64
CA TYR A 112 8.38 1.09 12.95
C TYR A 112 7.14 0.28 13.34
N LEU A 113 7.24 -1.04 13.19
CA LEU A 113 6.16 -1.96 13.55
C LEU A 113 5.80 -1.86 15.03
N PHE A 114 6.78 -1.81 15.93
CA PHE A 114 6.55 -1.73 17.36
C PHE A 114 5.81 -0.45 17.75
N PHE A 115 6.22 0.71 17.23
CA PHE A 115 5.53 1.97 17.53
C PHE A 115 4.13 2.02 16.91
N ILE A 116 3.98 1.60 15.65
CA ILE A 116 2.67 1.48 15.00
C ILE A 116 1.74 0.55 15.79
N SER A 117 2.25 -0.59 16.26
CA SER A 117 1.49 -1.53 17.08
C SER A 117 1.07 -0.94 18.43
N ILE A 118 1.89 -0.11 19.08
CA ILE A 118 1.47 0.63 20.28
C ILE A 118 0.29 1.56 19.95
N LEU A 119 0.36 2.30 18.85
CA LEU A 119 -0.71 3.20 18.41
C LEU A 119 -2.01 2.43 18.13
N ASP A 120 -1.93 1.33 17.39
CA ASP A 120 -3.08 0.48 17.05
C ASP A 120 -3.69 -0.20 18.30
N ILE A 121 -2.87 -0.57 19.29
CA ILE A 121 -3.35 -1.08 20.60
C ILE A 121 -4.06 0.04 21.37
N LEU A 122 -3.47 1.23 21.45
CA LEU A 122 -4.07 2.38 22.14
C LEU A 122 -5.41 2.77 21.54
N GLU A 123 -5.51 2.90 20.22
CA GLU A 123 -6.76 3.24 19.54
C GLU A 123 -7.86 2.22 19.86
N ARG A 124 -7.54 0.92 19.79
CA ARG A 124 -8.48 -0.17 20.15
C ARG A 124 -8.92 -0.11 21.60
N ARG A 125 -7.99 0.18 22.52
CA ARG A 125 -8.27 0.38 23.95
C ARG A 125 -8.93 1.74 24.25
N LYS A 126 -9.27 2.53 23.23
CA LYS A 126 -9.81 3.90 23.36
C LYS A 126 -8.92 4.79 24.24
N PHE A 127 -7.61 4.59 24.14
CA PHE A 127 -6.55 5.25 24.90
C PHE A 127 -6.65 5.02 26.42
N SER A 128 -7.31 3.94 26.85
CA SER A 128 -7.29 3.49 28.24
C SER A 128 -5.95 2.86 28.58
N ILE A 129 -5.38 3.26 29.72
CA ILE A 129 -4.12 2.75 30.28
C ILE A 129 -4.31 2.09 31.65
N SER A 130 -5.51 1.55 31.91
CA SER A 130 -5.81 0.85 33.16
C SER A 130 -4.98 -0.41 33.38
N SER A 131 -4.35 -0.95 32.32
CA SER A 131 -3.42 -2.08 32.40
C SER A 131 -2.18 -1.84 31.53
N PRO A 132 -1.01 -2.37 31.92
CA PRO A 132 0.18 -2.37 31.09
C PRO A 132 -0.05 -3.06 29.74
N ILE A 133 0.75 -2.70 28.73
CA ILE A 133 0.74 -3.38 27.43
C ILE A 133 1.88 -4.41 27.44
N SER A 134 1.54 -5.69 27.33
CA SER A 134 2.56 -6.75 27.36
C SER A 134 3.37 -6.76 26.07
N PHE A 135 4.64 -7.17 26.15
CA PHE A 135 5.45 -7.37 24.94
C PHE A 135 4.84 -8.40 23.99
N ARG A 136 4.19 -9.43 24.53
CA ARG A 136 3.48 -10.43 23.73
C ARG A 136 2.38 -9.79 22.87
N GLU A 137 1.55 -8.94 23.47
CA GLU A 137 0.49 -8.23 22.77
C GLU A 137 1.04 -7.32 21.66
N ILE A 138 2.10 -6.56 21.95
CA ILE A 138 2.76 -5.70 20.94
C ILE A 138 3.31 -6.55 19.80
N ILE A 139 3.99 -7.66 20.10
CA ILE A 139 4.60 -8.52 19.08
C ILE A 139 3.54 -9.21 18.22
N ILE A 140 2.43 -9.64 18.80
CA ILE A 140 1.29 -10.17 18.03
C ILE A 140 0.77 -9.09 17.07
N GLU A 141 0.64 -7.85 17.52
CA GLU A 141 0.22 -6.75 16.64
C GLU A 141 1.28 -6.41 15.57
N MET A 142 2.58 -6.52 15.88
CA MET A 142 3.65 -6.35 14.90
C MET A 142 3.57 -7.41 13.80
N LEU A 143 3.34 -8.66 14.19
CA LEU A 143 3.16 -9.78 13.27
C LEU A 143 1.92 -9.55 12.39
N PHE A 144 0.80 -9.06 12.96
CA PHE A 144 -0.38 -8.70 12.18
C PHE A 144 -0.08 -7.61 11.15
N ASN A 145 0.58 -6.52 11.57
CA ASN A 145 0.92 -5.40 10.70
C ASN A 145 1.92 -5.78 9.59
N ALA A 146 2.76 -6.79 9.81
CA ALA A 146 3.68 -7.31 8.81
C ALA A 146 3.11 -8.46 7.96
N LEU A 147 2.08 -9.17 8.44
CA LEU A 147 1.49 -10.35 7.81
C LEU A 147 1.02 -10.04 6.39
N TYR A 148 0.22 -8.98 6.23
CA TYR A 148 -0.43 -8.70 4.97
C TYR A 148 0.54 -8.25 3.86
N PRO A 149 1.44 -7.27 4.10
CA PRO A 149 2.46 -6.92 3.12
C PRO A 149 3.36 -8.09 2.71
N HIS A 150 3.70 -8.99 3.65
CA HIS A 150 4.55 -10.14 3.39
C HIS A 150 3.82 -11.24 2.59
N ILE A 151 2.65 -11.67 3.05
CA ILE A 151 1.98 -12.85 2.48
C ILE A 151 1.26 -12.57 1.18
N TYR A 152 0.52 -11.47 1.14
CA TYR A 152 -0.36 -11.16 0.02
C TYR A 152 0.41 -10.47 -1.11
N PHE A 153 1.33 -9.56 -0.79
CA PHE A 153 2.07 -8.76 -1.77
C PHE A 153 3.54 -9.16 -1.94
N LYS A 154 4.03 -10.14 -1.18
CA LYS A 154 5.41 -10.65 -1.27
C LYS A 154 6.46 -9.55 -1.09
N LEU A 155 6.19 -8.55 -0.23
CA LEU A 155 7.15 -7.48 0.03
C LEU A 155 8.34 -8.00 0.85
N SER A 156 9.54 -7.56 0.49
CA SER A 156 10.76 -7.82 1.25
C SER A 156 10.88 -6.85 2.41
N PHE A 157 11.15 -7.37 3.61
CA PHE A 157 11.48 -6.57 4.79
C PHE A 157 13.00 -6.36 4.93
N GLY A 158 13.80 -6.88 4.00
CA GLY A 158 15.26 -6.87 4.04
C GLY A 158 15.87 -8.14 4.65
N LYS A 159 17.10 -8.48 4.23
CA LYS A 159 17.76 -9.76 4.58
C LYS A 159 17.98 -9.98 6.09
N GLN A 160 18.23 -8.90 6.83
CA GLN A 160 18.47 -8.96 8.28
C GLN A 160 17.18 -9.02 9.10
N ASP A 161 16.04 -8.74 8.47
CA ASP A 161 14.75 -8.76 9.13
C ASP A 161 14.26 -10.21 9.26
N GLU A 162 13.80 -10.58 10.45
CA GLU A 162 13.35 -11.94 10.75
C GLU A 162 11.86 -12.03 11.06
N ILE A 163 11.10 -10.92 10.95
CA ILE A 163 9.67 -10.96 11.23
C ILE A 163 8.92 -11.83 10.22
N THR A 164 9.35 -11.79 8.96
CA THR A 164 8.77 -12.60 7.87
C THR A 164 9.00 -14.09 8.09
N LYS A 165 10.20 -14.48 8.57
CA LYS A 165 10.51 -15.87 8.95
C LYS A 165 9.59 -16.37 10.06
N GLU A 166 9.27 -15.53 11.03
CA GLU A 166 8.35 -15.91 12.10
C GLU A 166 6.92 -16.04 11.57
N ILE A 167 6.48 -15.14 10.71
CA ILE A 167 5.19 -15.25 10.01
C ILE A 167 5.10 -16.55 9.21
N ASP A 168 6.14 -16.91 8.46
CA ASP A 168 6.18 -18.14 7.65
C ASP A 168 6.02 -19.40 8.54
N LYS A 169 6.71 -19.45 9.70
CA LYS A 169 6.53 -20.54 10.67
C LYS A 169 5.10 -20.60 11.21
N LEU A 170 4.49 -19.46 11.50
CA LEU A 170 3.13 -19.39 12.02
C LEU A 170 2.12 -19.92 10.99
N ILE A 171 2.30 -19.60 9.71
CA ILE A 171 1.45 -20.10 8.62
C ILE A 171 1.57 -21.61 8.48
N ILE A 172 2.80 -22.16 8.53
CA ILE A 172 3.02 -23.61 8.49
C ILE A 172 2.26 -24.30 9.64
N ARG A 173 2.22 -23.70 10.84
CA ARG A 173 1.52 -24.26 12.01
C ARG A 173 0.00 -24.09 11.96
N LEU A 174 -0.48 -22.93 11.50
CA LEU A 174 -1.89 -22.53 11.59
C LEU A 174 -2.69 -22.85 10.30
N GLY A 175 -2.03 -23.24 9.22
CA GLY A 175 -2.64 -23.37 7.90
C GLY A 175 -2.87 -22.01 7.22
N GLU A 176 -3.85 -21.93 6.33
CA GLU A 176 -4.16 -20.68 5.63
C GLU A 176 -4.61 -19.57 6.60
N LEU A 177 -3.76 -18.56 6.77
CA LEU A 177 -4.19 -17.25 7.27
C LEU A 177 -4.85 -16.51 6.12
N LYS A 178 -6.19 -16.47 6.11
CA LYS A 178 -6.92 -15.63 5.14
C LYS A 178 -6.46 -14.19 5.33
N ALA A 179 -5.88 -13.63 4.27
CA ALA A 179 -5.37 -12.26 4.20
C ALA A 179 -6.51 -11.24 4.08
N LYS A 180 -7.53 -11.32 4.93
CA LYS A 180 -8.49 -10.23 5.10
C LYS A 180 -8.08 -9.44 6.34
N LEU A 181 -8.11 -8.12 6.22
CA LEU A 181 -7.64 -7.16 7.23
C LEU A 181 -8.82 -6.59 8.02
N THR A 182 -9.83 -7.41 8.30
CA THR A 182 -10.95 -6.94 9.11
C THR A 182 -10.57 -6.97 10.59
N GLU A 183 -11.26 -6.19 11.41
CA GLU A 183 -11.11 -6.28 12.88
C GLU A 183 -11.43 -7.68 13.41
N GLU A 184 -12.30 -8.42 12.72
CA GLU A 184 -12.63 -9.80 13.05
C GLU A 184 -11.43 -10.73 12.79
N ASP A 185 -10.79 -10.62 11.62
CA ASP A 185 -9.57 -11.38 11.31
C ASP A 185 -8.43 -11.03 12.28
N ARG A 186 -8.30 -9.75 12.68
CA ARG A 186 -7.33 -9.32 13.69
C ARG A 186 -7.60 -9.98 15.03
N ARG A 187 -8.83 -9.93 15.53
CA ARG A 187 -9.22 -10.61 16.79
C ARG A 187 -8.97 -12.11 16.72
N ASP A 188 -9.30 -12.74 15.60
CA ASP A 188 -9.12 -14.17 15.41
C ASP A 188 -7.64 -14.56 15.34
N LEU A 189 -6.81 -13.74 14.69
CA LEU A 189 -5.36 -13.93 14.73
C LEU A 189 -4.82 -13.78 16.15
N HIS A 190 -5.24 -12.74 16.88
CA HIS A 190 -4.86 -12.55 18.28
C HIS A 190 -5.20 -13.77 19.14
N LYS A 191 -6.43 -14.28 19.06
CA LYS A 191 -6.87 -15.50 19.76
C LYS A 191 -6.05 -16.73 19.36
N LYS A 192 -5.82 -16.93 18.05
CA LYS A 192 -5.02 -18.05 17.54
C LYS A 192 -3.59 -18.00 18.06
N LEU A 193 -3.01 -16.80 18.14
CA LEU A 193 -1.63 -16.55 18.55
C LEU A 193 -1.45 -16.50 20.07
N GLU A 194 -2.52 -16.30 20.85
CA GLU A 194 -2.46 -16.17 22.30
C GLU A 194 -1.79 -17.37 22.98
N ASN A 195 -1.99 -18.58 22.46
CA ASN A 195 -1.42 -19.82 23.00
C ASN A 195 -0.25 -20.39 22.17
N GLN A 196 0.22 -19.68 21.15
CA GLN A 196 1.31 -20.17 20.30
C GLN A 196 2.67 -19.85 20.88
N ASP A 197 3.63 -20.74 20.64
CA ASP A 197 5.04 -20.47 20.92
C ASP A 197 5.60 -19.49 19.89
N ILE A 198 5.42 -18.21 20.18
CA ILE A 198 5.98 -17.07 19.44
C ILE A 198 7.31 -16.74 20.10
N ASP A 199 8.37 -16.52 19.30
CA ASP A 199 9.68 -16.10 19.80
C ASP A 199 9.66 -14.64 20.31
N VAL A 200 8.93 -14.41 21.40
CA VAL A 200 8.81 -13.12 22.08
C VAL A 200 10.19 -12.61 22.46
N MET A 201 11.09 -13.50 22.86
CA MET A 201 12.43 -13.13 23.32
C MET A 201 13.25 -12.47 22.22
N ARG A 202 13.15 -12.94 20.97
CA ARG A 202 13.82 -12.33 19.82
C ARG A 202 13.34 -10.91 19.54
N PHE A 203 12.02 -10.68 19.45
CA PHE A 203 11.48 -9.37 19.08
C PHE A 203 11.47 -8.39 20.25
N ARG A 204 11.43 -8.89 21.49
CA ARG A 204 11.68 -8.09 22.71
C ARG A 204 13.14 -7.64 22.80
N ARG A 205 14.06 -8.35 22.17
CA ARG A 205 15.49 -7.99 22.22
C ARG A 205 15.67 -6.63 21.56
N PHE A 206 16.31 -5.70 22.29
CA PHE A 206 16.59 -4.34 21.85
C PHE A 206 15.37 -3.40 21.72
N VAL A 207 14.38 -3.72 20.90
CA VAL A 207 13.42 -2.74 20.36
C VAL A 207 12.63 -1.99 21.42
N PRO A 208 11.99 -2.64 22.41
CA PRO A 208 11.24 -1.92 23.44
C PRO A 208 12.11 -0.97 24.27
N PHE A 209 13.41 -1.26 24.38
CA PHE A 209 14.34 -0.45 25.17
C PHE A 209 14.96 0.64 24.30
N LEU A 210 15.42 0.32 23.09
CA LEU A 210 16.12 1.23 22.21
C LEU A 210 15.20 2.18 21.42
N LEU A 211 13.89 1.94 21.39
CA LEU A 211 12.93 2.87 20.79
C LEU A 211 12.93 4.20 21.54
N ILE A 212 12.88 4.17 22.88
CA ILE A 212 12.86 5.36 23.74
C ILE A 212 14.25 5.90 24.06
N ARG A 213 15.32 5.34 23.47
CA ARG A 213 16.68 5.85 23.65
C ARG A 213 16.82 7.37 23.42
N PRO A 214 16.18 8.01 22.42
CA PRO A 214 16.32 9.45 22.20
C PRO A 214 15.92 10.31 23.39
N PHE A 215 15.05 9.79 24.27
CA PHE A 215 14.67 10.48 25.50
C PHE A 215 15.88 10.61 26.43
N PHE A 216 16.77 9.62 26.49
CA PHE A 216 17.85 9.56 27.47
C PHE A 216 19.24 9.80 26.89
N GLU A 217 19.35 10.38 25.68
CA GLU A 217 20.65 10.46 24.99
C GLU A 217 21.69 11.26 25.79
N GLN A 218 21.28 12.24 26.62
CA GLN A 218 22.18 13.02 27.46
C GLN A 218 22.68 12.21 28.68
N GLU A 219 21.79 11.53 29.39
CA GLU A 219 22.15 10.64 30.51
C GLU A 219 23.01 9.49 30.02
N LEU A 220 22.62 8.89 28.90
CA LEU A 220 23.39 7.91 28.16
C LEU A 220 24.59 8.51 27.44
N ARG A 221 25.03 9.74 27.69
CA ARG A 221 26.39 10.21 27.30
C ARG A 221 27.34 10.21 28.49
N ASN A 222 26.81 10.33 29.71
CA ASN A 222 27.60 10.43 30.94
C ASN A 222 28.05 9.07 31.51
N ILE A 223 27.51 7.96 31.00
CA ILE A 223 27.91 6.60 31.40
C ILE A 223 29.25 6.23 30.73
N ASP A 224 30.13 5.50 31.41
CA ASP A 224 31.40 5.07 30.80
C ASP A 224 31.15 4.24 29.51
N PRO A 225 31.80 4.57 28.37
CA PRO A 225 31.64 3.81 27.13
C PRO A 225 31.94 2.30 27.27
N SER A 226 32.82 1.91 28.19
CA SER A 226 33.17 0.51 28.46
C SER A 226 32.02 -0.26 29.11
N GLU A 227 31.23 0.38 29.97
CA GLU A 227 30.04 -0.20 30.61
C GLU A 227 28.93 -0.48 29.59
N ARG A 228 28.85 0.32 28.52
CA ARG A 228 27.82 0.16 27.47
C ARG A 228 28.11 -0.91 26.43
N ARG A 229 29.36 -1.36 26.32
CA ARG A 229 29.78 -2.33 25.27
C ARG A 229 29.27 -3.74 25.51
N GLN A 230 28.88 -4.07 26.74
CA GLN A 230 28.31 -5.39 27.03
C GLN A 230 26.85 -5.48 26.54
N PRO A 231 26.46 -6.60 25.90
CA PRO A 231 25.09 -6.81 25.45
C PRO A 231 24.09 -6.68 26.61
N GLY A 232 23.04 -5.87 26.43
CA GLY A 232 21.99 -5.68 27.43
C GLY A 232 22.23 -4.59 28.46
N GLN A 233 23.46 -4.05 28.60
CA GLN A 233 23.74 -3.01 29.59
C GLN A 233 23.12 -1.65 29.21
N THR A 234 23.13 -1.30 27.92
CA THR A 234 22.48 -0.07 27.46
C THR A 234 20.97 -0.12 27.75
N GLU A 235 20.33 -1.25 27.48
CA GLU A 235 18.93 -1.50 27.76
C GLU A 235 18.66 -1.47 29.27
N GLN A 236 19.54 -2.08 30.08
CA GLN A 236 19.46 -2.06 31.53
C GLN A 236 19.54 -0.63 32.10
N HIS A 237 20.37 0.25 31.53
CA HIS A 237 20.40 1.66 31.92
C HIS A 237 19.14 2.42 31.50
N ILE A 238 18.65 2.19 30.28
CA ILE A 238 17.40 2.80 29.80
C ILE A 238 16.23 2.40 30.71
N ILE A 239 16.13 1.13 31.10
CA ILE A 239 15.08 0.65 32.01
C ILE A 239 15.11 1.44 33.33
N ARG A 240 16.29 1.50 33.98
CA ARG A 240 16.42 2.22 35.24
C ARG A 240 16.07 3.69 35.10
N LEU A 241 16.53 4.35 34.03
CA LEU A 241 16.22 5.75 33.76
C LEU A 241 14.73 5.97 33.49
N ALA A 242 14.09 5.11 32.70
CA ALA A 242 12.68 5.21 32.38
C ALA A 242 11.79 5.02 33.60
N ASN A 243 12.14 4.08 34.48
CA ASN A 243 11.42 3.82 35.72
C ASN A 243 11.67 4.94 36.74
N SER A 244 12.93 5.33 36.98
CA SER A 244 13.27 6.31 38.02
C SER A 244 12.86 7.74 37.67
N LYS A 245 12.79 8.08 36.37
CA LYS A 245 12.45 9.42 35.89
C LYS A 245 11.04 9.51 35.28
N PHE A 246 10.18 8.52 35.54
CA PHE A 246 8.88 8.43 34.89
C PHE A 246 8.04 9.70 35.05
N ASP A 247 7.85 10.17 36.29
CA ASP A 247 7.02 11.35 36.57
C ASP A 247 7.72 12.68 36.23
N GLY A 248 9.03 12.75 36.44
CA GLY A 248 9.79 13.99 36.28
C GLY A 248 10.17 14.31 34.83
N TYR A 249 10.62 13.30 34.08
CA TYR A 249 11.11 13.47 32.72
C TYR A 249 10.09 13.06 31.65
N LYS A 250 9.03 12.35 32.07
CA LYS A 250 7.92 11.91 31.21
C LYS A 250 8.41 11.20 29.95
N PRO A 251 9.14 10.07 30.04
CA PRO A 251 9.43 9.26 28.87
C PRO A 251 8.14 8.71 28.28
N LEU A 252 8.17 8.25 27.02
CA LEU A 252 6.99 7.69 26.36
C LEU A 252 6.34 6.57 27.19
N TYR A 253 7.16 5.65 27.73
CA TYR A 253 6.77 4.61 28.68
C TYR A 253 7.92 4.25 29.62
N CYS A 254 7.57 3.59 30.72
CA CYS A 254 8.47 2.85 31.60
C CYS A 254 8.15 1.34 31.56
N PHE A 255 8.79 0.55 32.41
CA PHE A 255 8.71 -0.91 32.42
C PHE A 255 8.20 -1.44 33.77
N ASP A 256 7.59 -2.63 33.76
CA ASP A 256 7.09 -3.33 34.94
C ASP A 256 8.18 -3.95 35.84
N SER A 257 9.45 -3.76 35.50
CA SER A 257 10.59 -4.23 36.28
C SER A 257 11.82 -3.39 35.99
N ASP A 258 12.72 -3.28 36.98
CA ASP A 258 14.05 -2.69 36.81
C ASP A 258 15.07 -3.66 36.21
N GLU A 259 14.78 -4.96 36.14
CA GLU A 259 15.71 -5.96 35.61
C GLU A 259 15.37 -6.31 34.15
N TYR A 260 16.32 -6.14 33.24
CA TYR A 260 16.12 -6.41 31.81
C TYR A 260 15.45 -7.75 31.52
N LYS A 261 15.84 -8.84 32.21
CA LYS A 261 15.29 -10.18 31.99
C LYS A 261 13.86 -10.35 32.52
N ARG A 262 13.41 -9.50 33.45
CA ARG A 262 12.12 -9.59 34.12
C ARG A 262 11.06 -8.67 33.51
N CYS A 263 11.44 -7.67 32.71
CA CYS A 263 10.45 -6.82 32.03
C CYS A 263 9.55 -7.66 31.10
N LYS A 264 8.23 -7.54 31.26
CA LYS A 264 7.23 -8.22 30.42
C LYS A 264 6.29 -7.24 29.73
N SER A 265 6.21 -6.01 30.21
CA SER A 265 5.27 -5.01 29.71
C SER A 265 5.84 -3.60 29.75
N ILE A 266 5.18 -2.71 28.99
CA ILE A 266 5.39 -1.27 29.06
C ILE A 266 4.21 -0.61 29.75
N ILE A 267 4.50 0.49 30.46
CA ILE A 267 3.52 1.35 31.12
C ILE A 267 3.68 2.74 30.50
N LEU A 268 2.70 3.15 29.68
CA LEU A 268 2.74 4.45 28.99
C LEU A 268 2.50 5.59 29.96
N HIS A 269 3.22 6.69 29.76
CA HIS A 269 3.04 7.88 30.58
C HIS A 269 1.72 8.60 30.23
N PRO A 270 0.90 9.01 31.23
CA PRO A 270 -0.40 9.63 30.98
C PRO A 270 -0.36 10.87 30.06
N SER A 271 0.63 11.76 30.24
CA SER A 271 0.84 12.92 29.37
C SER A 271 1.04 12.54 27.91
N TRP A 272 1.82 11.48 27.65
CA TRP A 272 2.02 11.00 26.28
C TRP A 272 0.75 10.37 25.72
N VAL A 273 -0.01 9.64 26.52
CA VAL A 273 -1.30 9.06 26.07
C VAL A 273 -2.28 10.16 25.71
N SER A 274 -2.36 11.23 26.51
CA SER A 274 -3.16 12.42 26.20
C SER A 274 -2.74 13.05 24.87
N TYR A 275 -1.44 13.27 24.69
CA TYR A 275 -0.88 13.80 23.45
C TYR A 275 -1.18 12.91 22.23
N LEU A 276 -0.96 11.60 22.35
CA LEU A 276 -1.18 10.62 21.28
C LEU A 276 -2.67 10.50 20.94
N LYS A 277 -3.57 10.63 21.92
CA LYS A 277 -5.02 10.63 21.71
C LYS A 277 -5.46 11.84 20.90
N THR A 278 -5.01 13.02 21.29
CA THR A 278 -5.35 14.28 20.61
C THR A 278 -4.79 14.32 19.19
N ASN A 279 -3.58 13.80 18.98
CA ASN A 279 -2.86 13.90 17.71
C ASN A 279 -2.78 12.58 16.94
N TYR A 280 -3.70 11.65 17.20
CA TYR A 280 -3.58 10.26 16.73
C TYR A 280 -3.39 10.15 15.22
N SER A 281 -4.23 10.81 14.43
CA SER A 281 -4.16 10.74 12.95
C SER A 281 -2.81 11.23 12.41
N ILE A 282 -2.29 12.32 12.98
CA ILE A 282 -1.02 12.92 12.57
C ILE A 282 0.16 12.02 12.98
N VAL A 283 0.19 11.56 14.23
CA VAL A 283 1.27 10.68 14.72
C VAL A 283 1.26 9.34 13.99
N ARG A 284 0.07 8.77 13.74
CA ARG A 284 -0.10 7.52 12.99
C ARG A 284 0.37 7.67 11.55
N SER A 285 0.03 8.77 10.89
CA SER A 285 0.47 9.08 9.52
C SER A 285 1.98 9.30 9.44
N TRP A 286 2.55 10.01 10.42
CA TRP A 286 3.99 10.20 10.55
C TRP A 286 4.72 8.85 10.70
N ALA A 287 4.23 7.97 11.56
CA ALA A 287 4.81 6.63 11.73
C ALA A 287 4.69 5.78 10.46
N SER A 288 3.52 5.83 9.79
CA SER A 288 3.29 5.19 8.49
C SER A 288 4.22 5.69 7.41
N TRP A 289 4.52 6.99 7.37
CA TRP A 289 5.43 7.57 6.40
C TRP A 289 6.85 7.02 6.57
N HIS A 290 7.36 7.02 7.79
CA HIS A 290 8.66 6.43 8.12
C HIS A 290 8.73 4.93 7.78
N TRP A 291 7.64 4.21 8.04
CA TRP A 291 7.50 2.81 7.64
C TRP A 291 7.53 2.62 6.12
N LEU A 292 6.80 3.45 5.38
CA LEU A 292 6.77 3.46 3.92
C LEU A 292 8.16 3.71 3.33
N GLN A 293 8.90 4.68 3.85
CA GLN A 293 10.26 4.98 3.40
C GLN A 293 11.18 3.76 3.57
N TYR A 294 11.17 3.15 4.75
CA TYR A 294 11.93 1.90 4.98
C TYR A 294 11.55 0.81 3.98
N MET A 295 10.25 0.60 3.76
CA MET A 295 9.79 -0.45 2.85
C MET A 295 10.11 -0.16 1.40
N GLN A 296 10.07 1.11 0.97
CA GLN A 296 10.47 1.53 -0.38
C GLN A 296 11.95 1.20 -0.64
N GLU A 297 12.83 1.48 0.33
CA GLU A 297 14.26 1.13 0.23
C GLU A 297 14.49 -0.38 0.09
N ARG A 298 13.66 -1.20 0.73
CA ARG A 298 13.73 -2.66 0.63
C ARG A 298 13.08 -3.23 -0.63
N ASN A 299 12.28 -2.43 -1.33
CA ASN A 299 11.46 -2.84 -2.47
C ASN A 299 11.51 -1.80 -3.62
N PRO A 300 12.70 -1.40 -4.11
CA PRO A 300 12.85 -0.23 -4.98
C PRO A 300 12.12 -0.36 -6.32
N THR A 301 11.96 -1.59 -6.82
CA THR A 301 11.29 -1.87 -8.11
C THR A 301 9.85 -2.32 -7.95
N THR A 302 9.26 -2.18 -6.76
CA THR A 302 7.90 -2.65 -6.49
C THR A 302 6.88 -1.58 -6.84
N PRO A 303 5.99 -1.81 -7.82
CA PRO A 303 4.96 -0.84 -8.16
C PRO A 303 3.96 -0.71 -7.00
N ALA A 304 3.37 0.48 -6.87
CA ALA A 304 2.26 0.76 -5.96
C ALA A 304 2.51 0.32 -4.49
N ILE A 305 3.74 0.49 -3.96
CA ILE A 305 4.07 0.00 -2.62
C ILE A 305 3.18 0.61 -1.52
N VAL A 306 2.75 1.86 -1.68
CA VAL A 306 1.83 2.54 -0.76
C VAL A 306 0.53 1.75 -0.61
N ASN A 307 -0.08 1.36 -1.74
CA ASN A 307 -1.31 0.56 -1.76
C ASN A 307 -1.10 -0.85 -1.18
N LYS A 308 0.14 -1.35 -1.22
CA LYS A 308 0.51 -2.67 -0.70
C LYS A 308 0.77 -2.67 0.81
N LEU A 309 1.25 -1.55 1.35
CA LEU A 309 1.45 -1.39 2.79
C LEU A 309 0.19 -0.94 3.52
N PHE A 310 -0.62 -0.12 2.86
CA PHE A 310 -1.83 0.48 3.42
C PHE A 310 -3.04 0.14 2.53
N PRO A 311 -3.42 -1.14 2.45
CA PRO A 311 -4.59 -1.55 1.69
C PRO A 311 -5.86 -0.90 2.25
N PRO A 312 -6.84 -0.59 1.37
CA PRO A 312 -8.15 -0.16 1.82
C PRO A 312 -8.83 -1.29 2.61
N GLN A 313 -9.66 -0.93 3.59
CA GLN A 313 -10.44 -1.88 4.39
C GLN A 313 -11.34 -2.78 3.52
N GLU A 314 -11.80 -2.25 2.38
CA GLU A 314 -12.54 -2.99 1.36
C GLU A 314 -11.86 -2.89 0.00
N ARG A 315 -11.78 -4.02 -0.72
CA ARG A 315 -11.32 -4.03 -2.11
C ARG A 315 -12.39 -3.38 -2.98
N ARG A 316 -12.01 -2.37 -3.76
CA ARG A 316 -12.91 -1.73 -4.73
C ARG A 316 -13.48 -2.77 -5.70
N LEU A 317 -14.78 -2.68 -5.95
CA LEU A 317 -15.45 -3.51 -6.95
C LEU A 317 -15.07 -3.04 -8.36
N LEU A 318 -14.83 -3.99 -9.27
CA LEU A 318 -14.51 -3.73 -10.68
C LEU A 318 -15.75 -3.36 -11.52
N ASN A 319 -16.66 -2.55 -10.97
CA ASN A 319 -17.94 -2.27 -11.61
C ASN A 319 -17.77 -1.49 -12.92
N GLU A 320 -16.88 -0.50 -12.95
CA GLU A 320 -16.60 0.31 -14.15
C GLU A 320 -16.00 -0.55 -15.26
N GLN A 321 -15.03 -1.41 -14.93
CA GLN A 321 -14.38 -2.31 -15.88
C GLN A 321 -15.34 -3.42 -16.33
N LYS A 322 -16.29 -3.84 -15.50
CA LYS A 322 -17.37 -4.74 -15.93
C LYS A 322 -18.33 -4.07 -16.91
N ILE A 323 -18.65 -2.79 -16.71
CA ILE A 323 -19.48 -2.02 -17.65
C ILE A 323 -18.77 -1.95 -19.00
N TRP A 324 -17.45 -1.70 -19.01
CA TRP A 324 -16.62 -1.69 -20.21
C TRP A 324 -16.77 -2.99 -21.03
N TRP A 325 -16.57 -4.15 -20.40
CA TRP A 325 -16.72 -5.44 -21.09
C TRP A 325 -18.17 -5.73 -21.50
N LYS A 326 -19.18 -5.30 -20.73
CA LYS A 326 -20.59 -5.43 -21.13
C LYS A 326 -20.92 -4.68 -22.42
N GLU A 327 -20.30 -3.52 -22.65
CA GLU A 327 -20.44 -2.77 -23.91
C GLU A 327 -19.84 -3.51 -25.09
N VAL A 328 -18.70 -4.18 -24.89
CA VAL A 328 -18.07 -5.08 -25.88
C VAL A 328 -19.00 -6.26 -26.20
N PHE A 329 -19.55 -6.94 -25.19
CA PHE A 329 -20.49 -8.06 -25.37
C PHE A 329 -21.76 -7.67 -26.14
N ALA A 330 -22.25 -6.44 -25.98
CA ALA A 330 -23.51 -5.97 -26.58
C ALA A 330 -23.40 -5.62 -28.07
N HIS A 331 -22.20 -5.62 -28.67
CA HIS A 331 -22.02 -5.19 -30.05
C HIS A 331 -22.58 -6.21 -31.06
N LYS A 332 -23.69 -5.85 -31.73
CA LYS A 332 -24.46 -6.72 -32.64
C LYS A 332 -23.69 -7.21 -33.88
N GLU A 333 -22.74 -6.44 -34.41
CA GLU A 333 -21.92 -6.91 -35.54
C GLU A 333 -20.81 -7.85 -35.10
N ALA A 334 -20.53 -7.94 -33.79
CA ALA A 334 -19.49 -8.85 -33.33
C ALA A 334 -19.95 -10.30 -33.55
N HIS A 335 -21.17 -10.71 -33.16
CA HIS A 335 -21.56 -12.14 -33.02
C HIS A 335 -20.43 -13.04 -32.48
N THR A 336 -19.44 -12.43 -31.83
CA THR A 336 -18.17 -13.06 -31.52
C THR A 336 -18.40 -13.54 -30.12
N GLU A 337 -18.73 -14.82 -30.04
CA GLU A 337 -18.64 -15.58 -28.82
C GLU A 337 -17.28 -15.30 -28.16
N ILE A 338 -17.26 -14.47 -27.12
CA ILE A 338 -16.03 -14.23 -26.35
C ILE A 338 -15.77 -15.49 -25.53
N ARG A 339 -14.68 -16.16 -25.87
CA ARG A 339 -14.18 -17.32 -25.15
C ARG A 339 -13.13 -16.91 -24.13
N CYS A 340 -13.14 -17.58 -22.99
CA CYS A 340 -12.12 -17.41 -21.97
C CYS A 340 -10.75 -17.80 -22.55
N ILE A 341 -9.75 -16.93 -22.43
CA ILE A 341 -8.42 -17.21 -23.00
C ILE A 341 -7.75 -18.46 -22.39
N TYR A 342 -8.16 -18.83 -21.17
CA TYR A 342 -7.59 -19.93 -20.41
C TYR A 342 -8.30 -21.26 -20.67
N SER A 343 -9.63 -21.28 -20.56
CA SER A 343 -10.43 -22.51 -20.64
C SER A 343 -11.09 -22.75 -21.99
N ASP A 344 -11.05 -21.77 -22.89
CA ASP A 344 -11.74 -21.75 -24.19
C ASP A 344 -13.29 -21.87 -24.11
N GLU A 345 -13.83 -21.85 -22.88
CA GLU A 345 -15.27 -21.86 -22.61
C GLU A 345 -15.88 -20.49 -22.90
N LEU A 346 -17.14 -20.48 -23.34
CA LEU A 346 -17.91 -19.26 -23.57
C LEU A 346 -18.07 -18.45 -22.28
N VAL A 347 -17.85 -17.13 -22.38
CA VAL A 347 -18.05 -16.21 -21.28
C VAL A 347 -19.48 -15.65 -21.34
N ASP A 348 -20.26 -15.91 -20.30
CA ASP A 348 -21.60 -15.35 -20.13
C ASP A 348 -21.54 -13.85 -19.76
N PRO A 349 -22.08 -12.93 -20.57
CA PRO A 349 -22.11 -11.49 -20.28
C PRO A 349 -22.83 -11.12 -18.98
N GLN A 350 -23.71 -11.99 -18.48
CA GLN A 350 -24.45 -11.79 -17.23
C GLN A 350 -23.67 -12.33 -16.01
N LYS A 351 -22.75 -13.28 -16.21
CA LYS A 351 -22.12 -14.05 -15.13
C LYS A 351 -20.61 -14.26 -15.32
N PHE A 352 -19.89 -13.19 -15.60
CA PHE A 352 -18.42 -13.22 -15.72
C PHE A 352 -17.69 -12.55 -14.54
N SER A 353 -16.42 -12.94 -14.39
CA SER A 353 -15.43 -12.24 -13.55
C SER A 353 -14.41 -11.54 -14.43
N LEU A 354 -13.69 -10.59 -13.86
CA LEU A 354 -12.52 -10.00 -14.50
C LEU A 354 -11.26 -10.58 -13.87
N ASP A 355 -10.40 -11.14 -14.69
CA ASP A 355 -9.08 -11.58 -14.30
C ASP A 355 -8.05 -10.49 -14.58
N HIS A 356 -7.06 -10.40 -13.69
CA HIS A 356 -5.86 -9.63 -13.94
C HIS A 356 -4.83 -10.56 -14.57
N TYR A 357 -4.44 -10.31 -15.82
CA TYR A 357 -3.50 -11.17 -16.53
C TYR A 357 -2.19 -11.28 -15.75
N ILE A 358 -1.57 -10.14 -15.39
CA ILE A 358 -0.57 -10.05 -14.33
C ILE A 358 -1.29 -9.90 -12.99
N PRO A 359 -1.03 -10.74 -11.97
CA PRO A 359 -1.75 -10.72 -10.69
C PRO A 359 -1.89 -9.33 -10.06
N TRP A 360 -3.09 -9.02 -9.55
CA TRP A 360 -3.37 -7.75 -8.84
C TRP A 360 -2.44 -7.51 -7.66
N SER A 361 -2.09 -8.57 -6.92
CA SER A 361 -1.11 -8.54 -5.83
C SER A 361 0.29 -8.12 -6.30
N PHE A 362 0.61 -8.26 -7.59
CA PHE A 362 1.83 -7.71 -8.15
C PHE A 362 1.65 -6.27 -8.65
N VAL A 363 0.63 -5.97 -9.46
CA VAL A 363 0.50 -4.63 -10.09
C VAL A 363 -0.04 -3.55 -9.15
N GLY A 364 -0.89 -3.92 -8.19
CA GLY A 364 -1.47 -2.98 -7.20
C GLY A 364 -2.48 -1.99 -7.77
N HIS A 365 -3.07 -2.26 -8.93
CA HIS A 365 -4.06 -1.42 -9.60
C HIS A 365 -5.11 -2.25 -10.35
N ASP A 366 -6.25 -1.62 -10.67
CA ASP A 366 -7.36 -2.22 -11.43
C ASP A 366 -7.50 -1.61 -12.85
N LEU A 367 -6.37 -1.28 -13.49
CA LEU A 367 -6.34 -0.64 -14.81
C LEU A 367 -6.80 -1.62 -15.93
N PRO A 368 -7.64 -1.15 -16.88
CA PRO A 368 -8.20 -1.98 -17.97
C PRO A 368 -7.19 -2.73 -18.83
N TRP A 369 -6.00 -2.17 -19.08
CA TRP A 369 -4.99 -2.79 -19.95
C TRP A 369 -4.56 -4.19 -19.50
N ASN A 370 -4.74 -4.52 -18.21
CA ASN A 370 -4.40 -5.80 -17.60
C ASN A 370 -5.64 -6.66 -17.27
N LEU A 371 -6.86 -6.23 -17.65
CA LEU A 371 -8.12 -6.85 -17.23
C LEU A 371 -8.90 -7.48 -18.38
N ILE A 372 -9.25 -8.77 -18.23
CA ILE A 372 -10.00 -9.53 -19.23
C ILE A 372 -11.16 -10.33 -18.60
N PRO A 373 -12.23 -10.62 -19.37
CA PRO A 373 -13.36 -11.38 -18.90
C PRO A 373 -12.99 -12.87 -18.83
N THR A 374 -13.46 -13.53 -17.78
CA THR A 374 -13.25 -14.96 -17.56
C THR A 374 -14.39 -15.55 -16.74
N LEU A 375 -14.42 -16.88 -16.65
CA LEU A 375 -15.39 -17.57 -15.80
C LEU A 375 -14.95 -17.46 -14.32
N PRO A 376 -15.87 -17.29 -13.36
CA PRO A 376 -15.53 -17.22 -11.94
C PRO A 376 -14.67 -18.40 -11.42
N LYS A 377 -14.95 -19.63 -11.91
CA LYS A 377 -14.17 -20.83 -11.56
C LYS A 377 -12.72 -20.76 -12.06
N VAL A 378 -12.50 -20.21 -13.26
CA VAL A 378 -11.18 -20.08 -13.87
C VAL A 378 -10.39 -18.99 -13.16
N ASN A 379 -11.01 -17.83 -12.89
CA ASN A 379 -10.41 -16.75 -12.10
C ASN A 379 -9.93 -17.24 -10.73
N SER A 380 -10.76 -18.04 -10.07
CA SER A 380 -10.45 -18.59 -8.75
C SER A 380 -9.32 -19.62 -8.82
N SER A 381 -9.24 -20.41 -9.90
CA SER A 381 -8.16 -21.37 -10.15
C SER A 381 -6.83 -20.69 -10.48
N LYS A 382 -6.84 -19.60 -11.25
CA LYS A 382 -5.64 -18.80 -11.55
C LYS A 382 -5.12 -18.10 -10.30
N SER A 383 -6.02 -17.53 -9.49
CA SER A 383 -5.67 -16.84 -8.24
C SER A 383 -4.55 -15.80 -8.48
N ASN A 384 -3.48 -15.82 -7.68
CA ASN A 384 -2.32 -14.95 -7.83
C ASN A 384 -1.20 -15.55 -8.70
N ASN A 385 -1.46 -16.61 -9.47
CA ASN A 385 -0.44 -17.21 -10.34
C ASN A 385 -0.28 -16.42 -11.66
N LEU A 386 0.93 -16.46 -12.21
CA LEU A 386 1.25 -15.89 -13.50
C LEU A 386 0.84 -16.88 -14.61
N PRO A 387 0.08 -16.44 -15.62
CA PRO A 387 -0.36 -17.31 -16.71
C PRO A 387 0.81 -17.80 -17.55
N SER A 388 0.70 -19.00 -18.12
CA SER A 388 1.61 -19.51 -19.14
C SER A 388 1.67 -18.58 -20.35
N VAL A 389 2.84 -18.52 -20.99
CA VAL A 389 3.08 -17.72 -22.21
C VAL A 389 2.15 -18.13 -23.36
N GLU A 390 1.63 -19.37 -23.35
CA GLU A 390 0.65 -19.86 -24.34
C GLU A 390 -0.63 -19.02 -24.39
N TYR A 391 -0.96 -18.32 -23.30
CA TYR A 391 -2.14 -17.47 -23.21
C TYR A 391 -1.88 -16.04 -23.72
N PHE A 392 -0.63 -15.67 -24.01
CA PHE A 392 -0.26 -14.30 -24.36
C PHE A 392 -0.93 -13.82 -25.65
N ASP A 393 -0.84 -14.58 -26.74
CA ASP A 393 -1.43 -14.17 -28.02
C ASP A 393 -2.97 -14.12 -27.95
N LYS A 394 -3.59 -14.99 -27.15
CA LYS A 394 -5.04 -14.96 -26.87
C LYS A 394 -5.42 -13.73 -26.05
N PHE A 395 -4.62 -13.39 -25.04
CA PHE A 395 -4.80 -12.18 -24.23
C PHE A 395 -4.75 -10.91 -25.09
N VAL A 396 -3.71 -10.75 -25.90
CA VAL A 396 -3.57 -9.59 -26.80
C VAL A 396 -4.72 -9.54 -27.81
N SER A 397 -5.10 -10.68 -28.39
CA SER A 397 -6.20 -10.74 -29.34
C SER A 397 -7.53 -10.34 -28.70
N LEU A 398 -7.77 -10.70 -27.44
CA LEU A 398 -8.97 -10.32 -26.70
C LEU A 398 -8.97 -8.82 -26.35
N GLN A 399 -7.83 -8.25 -25.95
CA GLN A 399 -7.70 -6.81 -25.73
C GLN A 399 -7.93 -6.01 -27.02
N HIS A 400 -7.33 -6.46 -28.14
CA HIS A 400 -7.54 -5.87 -29.46
C HIS A 400 -9.01 -5.89 -29.88
N LEU A 401 -9.69 -7.02 -29.68
CA LEU A 401 -11.13 -7.15 -29.92
C LEU A 401 -11.93 -6.13 -29.09
N GLY A 402 -11.63 -5.99 -27.81
CA GLY A 402 -12.26 -5.02 -26.93
C GLY A 402 -12.07 -3.58 -27.42
N LEU A 403 -10.82 -3.17 -27.67
CA LEU A 403 -10.47 -1.84 -28.15
C LEU A 403 -11.13 -1.50 -29.49
N THR A 404 -11.04 -2.40 -30.47
CA THR A 404 -11.62 -2.17 -31.80
C THR A 404 -13.15 -2.11 -31.78
N THR A 405 -13.80 -2.93 -30.96
CA THR A 405 -15.25 -2.92 -30.78
C THR A 405 -15.73 -1.61 -30.18
N LEU A 406 -15.06 -1.15 -29.13
CA LEU A 406 -15.40 0.10 -28.46
C LEU A 406 -15.09 1.33 -29.31
N HIS A 407 -13.97 1.33 -30.03
CA HIS A 407 -13.65 2.40 -30.95
C HIS A 407 -14.76 2.57 -32.00
N LYS A 408 -15.29 1.46 -32.55
CA LYS A 408 -16.43 1.49 -33.49
C LYS A 408 -17.69 2.09 -32.86
N GLN A 409 -18.00 1.73 -31.61
CA GLN A 409 -19.18 2.24 -30.88
C GLN A 409 -19.05 3.70 -30.45
N LEU A 410 -17.91 4.08 -29.88
CA LEU A 410 -17.74 5.31 -29.11
C LEU A 410 -17.12 6.46 -29.90
N LYS A 411 -16.28 6.21 -30.92
CA LYS A 411 -15.57 7.30 -31.64
C LYS A 411 -16.53 8.33 -32.23
N LYS A 412 -17.69 7.88 -32.74
CA LYS A 412 -18.68 8.77 -33.38
C LYS A 412 -19.66 9.44 -32.40
N ILE A 413 -19.95 8.81 -31.26
CA ILE A 413 -21.04 9.22 -30.36
C ILE A 413 -20.51 9.86 -29.07
N ASN A 414 -19.33 9.44 -28.59
CA ASN A 414 -18.79 9.87 -27.30
C ASN A 414 -17.25 9.78 -27.23
N ARG A 415 -16.56 10.69 -27.94
CA ARG A 415 -15.07 10.76 -27.99
C ARG A 415 -14.43 10.93 -26.62
N LYS A 416 -15.05 11.67 -25.70
CA LYS A 416 -14.54 11.84 -24.33
C LYS A 416 -14.51 10.50 -23.59
N LYS A 417 -15.60 9.73 -23.64
CA LYS A 417 -15.68 8.43 -23.00
C LYS A 417 -14.67 7.43 -23.58
N TRP A 418 -14.43 7.47 -24.89
CA TRP A 418 -13.36 6.69 -25.51
C TRP A 418 -11.99 7.03 -24.90
N ASN A 419 -11.62 8.32 -24.90
CA ASN A 419 -10.34 8.77 -24.37
C ASN A 419 -10.14 8.36 -22.89
N ASP A 420 -11.15 8.56 -22.04
CA ASP A 420 -11.12 8.16 -20.62
C ASP A 420 -10.88 6.64 -20.46
N GLN A 421 -11.42 5.81 -21.36
CA GLN A 421 -11.29 4.35 -21.30
C GLN A 421 -9.93 3.85 -21.78
N ILE A 422 -9.32 4.52 -22.77
CA ILE A 422 -8.03 4.10 -23.34
C ILE A 422 -6.82 4.74 -22.67
N ASP A 423 -6.99 5.74 -21.81
CA ASP A 423 -5.89 6.48 -21.17
C ASP A 423 -4.84 5.55 -20.54
N SER A 424 -5.29 4.53 -19.79
CA SER A 424 -4.40 3.55 -19.19
C SER A 424 -3.63 2.70 -20.21
N PHE A 425 -4.22 2.43 -21.38
CA PHE A 425 -3.54 1.71 -22.46
C PHE A 425 -2.49 2.60 -23.12
N VAL A 426 -2.83 3.85 -23.44
CA VAL A 426 -1.90 4.83 -24.03
C VAL A 426 -0.71 5.06 -23.09
N SER A 427 -0.99 5.26 -21.80
CA SER A 427 0.04 5.52 -20.80
C SER A 427 0.97 4.32 -20.57
N GLU A 428 0.42 3.12 -20.43
CA GLU A 428 1.24 1.92 -20.14
C GLU A 428 1.95 1.39 -21.39
N LEU A 429 1.23 1.29 -22.51
CA LEU A 429 1.72 0.67 -23.75
C LEU A 429 2.47 1.66 -24.65
N LYS A 430 2.41 2.97 -24.35
CA LYS A 430 3.07 4.04 -25.12
C LYS A 430 2.67 4.06 -26.61
N LEU A 431 1.40 3.79 -26.88
CA LEU A 431 0.81 3.77 -28.23
C LEU A 431 -0.18 4.92 -28.41
N SER A 432 -0.32 5.43 -29.64
CA SER A 432 -1.41 6.36 -29.97
C SER A 432 -2.77 5.67 -30.10
N ASP A 433 -3.86 6.46 -30.10
CA ASP A 433 -5.22 5.99 -30.34
C ASP A 433 -5.35 5.07 -31.58
N GLU A 434 -4.75 5.46 -32.70
CA GLU A 434 -4.79 4.67 -33.94
C GLU A 434 -3.94 3.41 -33.85
N GLU A 435 -2.80 3.48 -33.17
CA GLU A 435 -1.88 2.35 -33.02
C GLU A 435 -2.43 1.25 -32.10
N LEU A 436 -3.25 1.61 -31.10
CA LEU A 436 -3.99 0.65 -30.27
C LEU A 436 -4.93 -0.25 -31.08
N LEU A 437 -5.33 0.18 -32.28
CA LEU A 437 -6.22 -0.58 -33.16
C LEU A 437 -5.46 -1.46 -34.16
N ASP A 438 -4.14 -1.33 -34.22
CA ASP A 438 -3.27 -2.21 -35.01
C ASP A 438 -2.83 -3.39 -34.13
N LYS A 439 -3.18 -4.61 -34.56
CA LYS A 439 -2.96 -5.81 -33.77
C LYS A 439 -1.47 -6.10 -33.54
N GLU A 440 -0.62 -5.87 -34.54
CA GLU A 440 0.81 -6.17 -34.45
C GLU A 440 1.53 -5.15 -33.57
N LYS A 441 1.19 -3.86 -33.72
CA LYS A 441 1.72 -2.81 -32.83
C LYS A 441 1.29 -3.06 -31.38
N LEU A 442 0.01 -3.37 -31.16
CA LEU A 442 -0.51 -3.67 -29.83
C LEU A 442 0.19 -4.89 -29.22
N ARG A 443 0.40 -5.96 -30.00
CA ARG A 443 1.14 -7.15 -29.55
C ARG A 443 2.55 -6.80 -29.11
N SER A 444 3.30 -6.08 -29.95
CA SER A 444 4.68 -5.66 -29.65
C SER A 444 4.78 -4.79 -28.39
N ALA A 445 3.81 -3.89 -28.19
CA ALA A 445 3.77 -3.04 -27.01
C ALA A 445 3.45 -3.83 -25.74
N TYR A 446 2.49 -4.75 -25.80
CA TYR A 446 2.21 -5.65 -24.68
C TYR A 446 3.39 -6.55 -24.34
N GLU A 447 4.10 -7.08 -25.34
CA GLU A 447 5.27 -7.92 -25.12
C GLU A 447 6.36 -7.13 -24.37
N SER A 448 6.57 -5.87 -24.76
CA SER A 448 7.53 -4.95 -24.12
C SER A 448 7.11 -4.55 -22.70
N ALA A 449 5.80 -4.39 -22.44
CA ALA A 449 5.27 -3.97 -21.14
C ALA A 449 5.17 -5.13 -20.14
N ILE A 450 4.70 -6.31 -20.58
CA ILE A 450 4.37 -7.45 -19.71
C ILE A 450 5.60 -8.29 -19.38
N THR A 451 6.50 -8.51 -20.33
CA THR A 451 7.66 -9.41 -20.12
C THR A 451 8.54 -8.99 -18.94
N PRO A 452 8.94 -7.71 -18.80
CA PRO A 452 9.70 -7.26 -17.64
C PRO A 452 8.92 -7.41 -16.32
N GLN A 453 7.61 -7.17 -16.36
CA GLN A 453 6.75 -7.29 -15.17
C GLN A 453 6.61 -8.73 -14.70
N ILE A 454 6.44 -9.69 -15.62
CA ILE A 454 6.42 -11.12 -15.31
C ILE A 454 7.75 -11.54 -14.68
N ALA A 455 8.89 -11.14 -15.27
CA ALA A 455 10.21 -11.46 -14.72
C ALA A 455 10.39 -10.90 -13.29
N LEU A 456 9.96 -9.66 -13.05
CA LEU A 456 9.97 -9.05 -11.71
C LEU A 456 9.04 -9.77 -10.73
N ALA A 457 7.86 -10.21 -11.16
CA ALA A 457 6.93 -10.96 -10.33
C ALA A 457 7.51 -12.33 -9.93
N ILE A 458 8.12 -13.05 -10.87
CA ILE A 458 8.79 -14.35 -10.60
C ILE A 458 9.90 -14.16 -9.55
N ASN A 459 10.75 -13.15 -9.72
CA ASN A 459 11.81 -12.84 -8.76
C ASN A 459 11.29 -12.49 -7.35
N ARG A 460 10.00 -12.13 -7.22
CA ARG A 460 9.32 -11.89 -5.95
C ARG A 460 8.56 -13.11 -5.41
N GLY A 461 8.68 -14.26 -6.05
CA GLY A 461 8.06 -15.50 -5.58
C GLY A 461 6.61 -15.71 -6.04
N PHE A 462 6.18 -15.04 -7.12
CA PHE A 462 4.95 -15.40 -7.81
C PHE A 462 5.18 -16.67 -8.65
N THR A 463 4.25 -17.62 -8.57
CA THR A 463 4.35 -18.90 -9.31
C THR A 463 4.15 -18.68 -10.82
N PRO A 464 5.15 -19.01 -11.67
CA PRO A 464 5.04 -18.91 -13.12
C PRO A 464 4.28 -20.08 -13.76
N ASN A 465 4.00 -19.93 -15.06
CA ASN A 465 3.56 -21.03 -15.95
C ASN A 465 2.25 -21.71 -15.52
N TRP A 466 1.31 -20.95 -14.97
CA TRP A 466 0.00 -21.50 -14.66
C TRP A 466 -0.75 -21.83 -15.95
N VAL A 467 -1.29 -23.06 -16.01
CA VAL A 467 -2.14 -23.58 -17.09
C VAL A 467 -3.45 -24.05 -16.45
N TYR A 468 -4.58 -23.72 -17.09
CA TYR A 468 -5.88 -24.16 -16.61
C TYR A 468 -6.09 -25.65 -16.87
N MET A 469 -6.18 -26.43 -15.79
CA MET A 469 -6.55 -27.85 -15.85
C MET A 469 -8.07 -27.98 -15.75
N GLN A 470 -8.73 -28.38 -16.84
CA GLN A 470 -10.10 -28.89 -16.74
C GLN A 470 -10.07 -30.22 -15.98
N ASN A 471 -11.05 -30.47 -15.11
CA ASN A 471 -11.18 -31.66 -14.24
C ASN A 471 -11.25 -33.03 -14.98
N GLN A 472 -10.73 -33.17 -16.19
CA GLN A 472 -10.71 -34.42 -16.98
C GLN A 472 -9.39 -35.22 -16.86
N GLN A 473 -8.49 -34.85 -15.95
CA GLN A 473 -7.19 -35.55 -15.79
C GLN A 473 -6.94 -36.09 -14.38
N MET A 474 -7.99 -36.47 -13.64
CA MET A 474 -7.84 -37.30 -12.42
C MET A 474 -8.07 -38.80 -12.65
N ASP A 475 -8.53 -39.22 -13.85
CA ASP A 475 -8.85 -40.63 -14.13
C ASP A 475 -7.72 -41.42 -14.83
N LEU A 476 -6.52 -40.87 -14.97
CA LEU A 476 -5.41 -41.53 -15.69
C LEU A 476 -4.13 -41.77 -14.86
N ILE A 477 -4.15 -41.54 -13.54
CA ILE A 477 -3.02 -41.87 -12.66
C ILE A 477 -3.45 -42.71 -11.45
N SER A 478 -4.41 -43.62 -11.67
CA SER A 478 -4.72 -44.69 -10.73
C SER A 478 -4.79 -46.03 -11.47
N VAL A 479 -3.62 -46.58 -11.80
CA VAL A 479 -3.40 -48.03 -11.97
C VAL A 479 -2.10 -48.40 -11.25
#